data_AF-A0ABD2PUB0-F1
#
_entry.id   AF-A0ABD2PUB0-F1
#
_cell.length_a   1.000
_cell.length_b   1.000
_cell.length_c   1.000
_cell.angle_alpha   90.00
_cell.angle_beta   90.00
_cell.angle_gamma   90.00
#
_symmetry.space_group_name_H-M   'P 1'
#
loop_
_entity.id
_entity.type
_entity.pdbx_description
1 polymer ?
#
loop_
_entity_poly.entity_id
_entity_poly.type
_entity_poly.pdbx_seq_one_letter_code
_entity_poly.pdbx_strand_id
1 'polypeptide(L)'
;MSISISFLERVSLGCFQREAENMAEDSGVDAWNSLKPKVRRPICVMRRVGCSQSSLHLQTLLLGISEQIFGELQPSRCQEIEFASTCEYAEVVKVFAQALALPTENRPVCIIIDDIHNLFPHTQVSLFQWLPFHLLSAHVKLLLSTNLHSHGTNFGSLFGPETVVTLRGFCQFSSVHRMYLASQLCPESDKWHDFVEQSLELNSTPLYLHTLRIALNSGRFSTFNAVASTQELSVKLMRLVQEALAKDYVKSAFVRLLHYLALSRMGLSVKEMCALAELDSEIKATLSSSLDGGRLPLGKLLQVLTQKDQLRGFGHFLTVARVDGKVIWRFTADCYRTALLQSVGLGTAADSEYSQNEEENFLNSAQTTLKAQQYHALMLEFWSGKLKSSVRNDTLFWPCLKHSLHAGNYPVSTAQGYNINRRKLTELPFQHVKMGSSSIRSLLANIICSVDFLYAKLELTKSPNELLASIYFCRLIPELRSHPEMDMMLLLLRQLSERLQADPISLPAELAGRLGHLAGSDDNSLLGTQLLLSIDRLILKSSVKYLPNSIPA
;
A
#
# COMPACT_ATOMS: atom_id res chain seq x y z
N MET A 1 6.20 -5.59 13.21
CA MET A 1 6.41 -4.70 14.37
C MET A 1 6.64 -3.32 13.78
N SER A 2 5.70 -2.38 13.92
CA SER A 2 5.84 -1.04 13.33
C SER A 2 6.77 -0.23 14.22
N ILE A 3 7.97 0.09 13.74
CA ILE A 3 8.92 0.86 14.54
C ILE A 3 8.42 2.32 14.62
N SER A 4 8.35 2.89 15.83
CA SER A 4 7.96 4.29 16.00
C SER A 4 9.03 5.21 15.41
N ILE A 5 8.62 6.17 14.58
CA ILE A 5 9.49 7.19 13.96
C ILE A 5 10.31 7.92 15.03
N SER A 6 9.68 8.27 16.15
CA SER A 6 10.31 8.98 17.28
C SER A 6 11.31 8.15 18.09
N PHE A 7 11.28 6.82 17.94
CA PHE A 7 12.23 5.91 18.57
C PHE A 7 13.48 5.76 17.70
N LEU A 8 13.31 5.64 16.38
CA LEU A 8 14.43 5.51 15.43
C LEU A 8 15.24 6.78 15.27
N GLU A 9 14.61 7.97 15.29
CA GLU A 9 15.33 9.25 15.29
C GLU A 9 16.25 9.40 16.51
N ARG A 10 15.87 8.84 17.66
CA ARG A 10 16.72 8.82 18.85
C ARG A 10 17.86 7.82 18.76
N VAL A 11 17.63 6.66 18.14
CA VAL A 11 18.65 5.63 17.92
C VAL A 11 19.69 6.10 16.91
N SER A 12 19.27 6.74 15.80
CA SER A 12 20.21 7.24 14.78
C SER A 12 21.10 8.36 15.33
N LEU A 13 20.55 9.30 16.12
CA LEU A 13 21.33 10.33 16.81
C LEU A 13 22.32 9.72 17.81
N GLY A 14 21.93 8.68 18.56
CA GLY A 14 22.77 8.03 19.55
C GLY A 14 23.93 7.18 18.97
N CYS A 15 23.72 6.54 17.81
CA CYS A 15 24.78 5.76 17.15
C CYS A 15 25.94 6.62 16.65
N PHE A 16 25.64 7.79 16.06
CA PHE A 16 26.69 8.70 15.56
C PHE A 16 27.38 9.50 16.68
N GLN A 17 26.70 9.77 17.80
CA GLN A 17 27.35 10.39 18.97
C GLN A 17 28.38 9.44 19.61
N ARG A 18 28.05 8.14 19.74
CA ARG A 18 28.98 7.16 20.33
C ARG A 18 30.20 6.85 19.46
N GLU A 19 30.06 6.79 18.14
CA GLU A 19 31.23 6.63 17.25
C GLU A 19 32.15 7.87 17.31
N ALA A 20 31.60 9.08 17.45
CA ALA A 20 32.38 10.31 17.62
C ALA A 20 33.05 10.44 19.00
N GLU A 21 32.42 9.94 20.06
CA GLU A 21 32.98 9.88 21.42
C GLU A 21 34.09 8.82 21.53
N ASN A 22 33.91 7.66 20.91
CA ASN A 22 34.92 6.59 20.92
C ASN A 22 36.19 6.93 20.13
N MET A 23 36.10 7.80 19.11
CA MET A 23 37.29 8.31 18.40
C MET A 23 37.96 9.50 19.13
N ALA A 24 37.29 10.10 20.11
CA ALA A 24 37.83 11.19 20.92
C ALA A 24 38.72 10.68 22.06
N GLU A 25 38.48 9.46 22.56
CA GLU A 25 39.28 8.88 23.66
C GLU A 25 40.72 8.51 23.24
N ASP A 26 40.99 8.36 21.94
CA ASP A 26 42.32 8.02 21.40
C ASP A 26 43.22 9.22 21.08
N SER A 27 42.72 10.47 21.24
CA SER A 27 43.53 11.67 20.97
C SER A 27 43.42 12.71 22.10
N GLY A 28 44.54 12.96 22.77
CA GLY A 28 44.67 13.81 23.95
C GLY A 28 43.86 15.11 23.91
N VAL A 29 43.22 15.39 25.05
CA VAL A 29 42.06 16.28 25.26
C VAL A 29 42.28 17.78 24.97
N ASP A 30 43.49 18.25 24.67
CA ASP A 30 43.77 19.69 24.67
C ASP A 30 43.78 20.40 23.29
N ALA A 31 43.51 19.69 22.19
CA ALA A 31 43.38 20.30 20.85
C ALA A 31 41.93 20.58 20.39
N TRP A 32 40.93 20.27 21.23
CA TRP A 32 39.53 20.10 20.81
C TRP A 32 38.72 21.39 20.59
N ASN A 33 39.15 22.54 21.10
CA ASN A 33 38.34 23.77 21.03
C ASN A 33 38.57 24.62 19.77
N SER A 34 39.66 24.40 19.03
CA SER A 34 40.00 25.19 17.84
C SER A 34 39.78 24.47 16.50
N LEU A 35 39.38 23.19 16.52
CA LEU A 35 39.33 22.34 15.32
C LEU A 35 38.05 21.52 15.16
N LYS A 36 36.92 21.85 15.82
CA LYS A 36 35.65 21.19 15.46
C LYS A 36 35.23 21.67 14.06
N PRO A 37 35.32 20.85 12.98
CA PRO A 37 34.40 21.07 11.88
C PRO A 37 33.01 21.05 12.50
N LYS A 38 32.16 22.02 12.15
CA LYS A 38 30.74 21.96 12.51
C LYS A 38 30.20 20.68 11.91
N VAL A 39 30.20 19.57 12.66
CA VAL A 39 29.61 18.30 12.26
C VAL A 39 28.15 18.62 11.97
N ARG A 40 27.82 18.64 10.68
CA ARG A 40 26.49 18.98 10.23
C ARG A 40 25.61 17.76 10.49
N ARG A 41 24.35 17.99 10.85
CA ARG A 41 23.43 16.92 11.26
C ARG A 41 23.41 15.77 10.24
N PRO A 42 23.38 14.50 10.71
CA PRO A 42 23.24 13.34 9.85
C PRO A 42 21.91 13.42 9.08
N ILE A 43 21.90 12.90 7.86
CA ILE A 43 20.69 12.82 7.05
C ILE A 43 20.02 11.49 7.36
N CYS A 44 18.75 11.53 7.78
CA CYS A 44 17.96 10.33 8.04
C CYS A 44 16.83 10.24 7.01
N VAL A 45 16.84 9.18 6.20
CA VAL A 45 15.79 8.90 5.22
C VAL A 45 14.98 7.71 5.70
N MET A 46 13.74 7.95 6.10
CA MET A 46 12.82 6.89 6.53
C MET A 46 11.72 6.68 5.49
N ARG A 47 11.46 5.42 5.15
CA ARG A 47 10.37 5.01 4.26
C ARG A 47 9.65 3.81 4.85
N ARG A 48 8.32 3.88 4.92
CA ARG A 48 7.47 2.75 5.26
C ARG A 48 6.79 2.25 4.00
N VAL A 49 7.08 1.00 3.63
CA VAL A 49 6.52 0.38 2.42
C VAL A 49 5.01 0.18 2.60
N GLY A 50 4.25 0.26 1.50
CA GLY A 50 2.81 0.00 1.54
C GLY A 50 1.94 1.13 2.13
N CYS A 51 2.49 2.32 2.37
CA CYS A 51 1.76 3.44 2.99
C CYS A 51 1.43 4.60 2.04
N SER A 52 2.05 4.66 0.87
CA SER A 52 1.84 5.68 -0.17
C SER A 52 2.14 5.11 -1.55
N GLN A 53 1.70 5.76 -2.64
CA GLN A 53 1.99 5.30 -4.01
C GLN A 53 3.50 5.17 -4.25
N SER A 54 4.27 6.16 -3.80
CA SER A 54 5.74 6.24 -3.92
C SER A 54 6.50 5.17 -3.12
N SER A 55 5.82 4.39 -2.29
CA SER A 55 6.41 3.33 -1.46
C SER A 55 5.83 1.95 -1.78
N LEU A 56 5.25 1.76 -2.97
CA LEU A 56 4.72 0.47 -3.43
C LEU A 56 5.68 -0.25 -4.37
N HIS A 57 6.52 0.49 -5.08
CA HIS A 57 7.41 -0.03 -6.11
C HIS A 57 8.87 0.27 -5.77
N LEU A 58 9.74 -0.70 -6.01
CA LEU A 58 11.18 -0.60 -5.70
C LEU A 58 11.81 0.57 -6.44
N GLN A 59 11.57 0.71 -7.75
CA GLN A 59 12.18 1.78 -8.53
C GLN A 59 11.81 3.17 -8.01
N THR A 60 10.53 3.43 -7.74
CA THR A 60 10.08 4.72 -7.18
C THR A 60 10.65 4.97 -5.79
N LEU A 61 10.73 3.92 -4.96
CA LEU A 61 11.32 4.03 -3.63
C LEU A 61 12.80 4.44 -3.72
N LEU A 62 13.57 3.79 -4.60
CA LEU A 62 15.00 4.08 -4.79
C LEU A 62 15.23 5.48 -5.35
N LEU A 63 14.46 5.90 -6.36
CA LEU A 63 14.54 7.25 -6.90
C LEU A 63 14.18 8.29 -5.85
N GLY A 64 13.10 8.09 -5.10
CA GLY A 64 12.69 9.02 -4.05
C GLY A 64 13.63 9.07 -2.84
N ILE A 65 14.42 8.02 -2.59
CA ILE A 65 15.53 8.08 -1.61
C ILE A 65 16.72 8.84 -2.22
N SER A 66 17.06 8.55 -3.48
CA SER A 66 18.17 9.18 -4.20
C SER A 66 17.97 10.69 -4.31
N GLU A 67 16.80 11.13 -4.76
CA GLU A 67 16.41 12.54 -4.87
C GLU A 67 16.56 13.27 -3.54
N GLN A 68 16.14 12.66 -2.43
CA GLN A 68 16.30 13.26 -1.09
C GLN A 68 17.78 13.37 -0.69
N ILE A 69 18.61 12.38 -1.00
CA ILE A 69 20.05 12.42 -0.68
C ILE A 69 20.76 13.47 -1.54
N PHE A 70 20.50 13.50 -2.86
CA PHE A 70 21.06 14.49 -3.77
C PHE A 70 20.63 15.91 -3.39
N GLY A 71 19.35 16.12 -3.08
CA GLY A 71 18.82 17.42 -2.67
C GLY A 71 19.48 17.99 -1.41
N GLU A 72 19.90 17.13 -0.47
CA GLU A 72 20.57 17.55 0.77
C GLU A 72 22.09 17.70 0.64
N LEU A 73 22.75 16.85 -0.17
CA LEU A 73 24.21 16.80 -0.26
C LEU A 73 24.79 17.52 -1.48
N GLN A 74 24.10 17.49 -2.63
CA GLN A 74 24.52 18.12 -3.88
C GLN A 74 23.31 18.71 -4.64
N PRO A 75 22.72 19.82 -4.15
CA PRO A 75 21.51 20.40 -4.75
C PRO A 75 21.66 20.75 -6.23
N SER A 76 22.85 21.20 -6.65
CA SER A 76 23.15 21.53 -8.05
C SER A 76 23.02 20.32 -8.98
N ARG A 77 23.57 19.17 -8.57
CA ARG A 77 23.46 17.92 -9.34
C ARG A 77 22.08 17.30 -9.25
N CYS A 78 21.35 17.54 -8.17
CA CYS A 78 19.96 17.09 -8.04
C CYS A 78 19.07 17.67 -9.16
N GLN A 79 19.36 18.87 -9.66
CA GLN A 79 18.62 19.50 -10.77
C GLN A 79 19.04 18.96 -12.14
N GLU A 80 20.25 18.40 -12.26
CA GLU A 80 20.77 17.81 -13.50
C GLU A 80 20.25 16.38 -13.74
N ILE A 81 19.89 15.66 -12.67
CA ILE A 81 19.41 14.29 -12.76
C ILE A 81 17.92 14.28 -13.03
N GLU A 82 17.52 13.65 -14.13
CA GLU A 82 16.11 13.48 -14.49
C GLU A 82 15.47 12.29 -13.74
N PHE A 83 15.28 12.43 -12.43
CA PHE A 83 14.70 11.37 -11.59
C PHE A 83 13.33 10.89 -12.10
N ALA A 84 12.54 11.79 -12.66
CA ALA A 84 11.17 11.49 -13.08
C ALA A 84 11.08 10.69 -14.40
N SER A 85 11.97 10.91 -15.38
CA SER A 85 12.05 10.15 -16.65
C SER A 85 12.79 8.84 -16.49
N THR A 86 13.60 8.68 -15.44
CA THR A 86 14.38 7.46 -15.21
C THR A 86 13.45 6.25 -15.00
N CYS A 87 13.27 5.45 -16.05
CA CYS A 87 12.33 4.32 -16.07
C CYS A 87 13.03 2.96 -16.10
N GLU A 88 14.28 2.90 -16.56
CA GLU A 88 15.02 1.64 -16.64
C GLU A 88 15.60 1.23 -15.29
N TYR A 89 15.37 -0.03 -14.91
CA TYR A 89 15.77 -0.53 -13.59
C TYR A 89 17.28 -0.37 -13.35
N ALA A 90 18.10 -0.67 -14.36
CA ALA A 90 19.56 -0.53 -14.27
C ALA A 90 19.99 0.93 -14.04
N GLU A 91 19.32 1.88 -14.66
CA GLU A 91 19.59 3.32 -14.45
C GLU A 91 19.18 3.77 -13.05
N VAL A 92 18.01 3.33 -12.57
CA VAL A 92 17.57 3.60 -11.20
C VAL A 92 18.58 3.09 -10.17
N VAL A 93 19.06 1.85 -10.34
CA VAL A 93 20.08 1.26 -9.46
C VAL A 93 21.39 2.06 -9.54
N LYS A 94 21.79 2.50 -10.74
CA LYS A 94 22.98 3.33 -10.93
C LYS A 94 22.87 4.69 -10.23
N VAL A 95 21.74 5.38 -10.37
CA VAL A 95 21.47 6.66 -9.70
C VAL A 95 21.48 6.48 -8.18
N PHE A 96 20.86 5.40 -7.69
CA PHE A 96 20.88 5.07 -6.27
C PHE A 96 22.30 4.81 -5.75
N ALA A 97 23.10 4.02 -6.47
CA ALA A 97 24.50 3.79 -6.13
C ALA A 97 25.32 5.09 -6.10
N GLN A 98 25.08 6.01 -7.05
CA GLN A 98 25.72 7.33 -7.06
C GLN A 98 25.31 8.16 -5.83
N ALA A 99 24.03 8.14 -5.45
CA ALA A 99 23.54 8.82 -4.25
C ALA A 99 24.23 8.28 -2.98
N LEU A 100 24.42 6.95 -2.87
CA LEU A 100 25.10 6.31 -1.74
C LEU A 100 26.61 6.60 -1.67
N ALA A 101 27.22 7.11 -2.74
CA ALA A 101 28.62 7.49 -2.76
C ALA A 101 28.88 8.95 -2.33
N LEU A 102 27.83 9.78 -2.25
CA LEU A 102 27.93 11.18 -1.81
C LEU A 102 28.24 11.40 -0.31
N PRO A 103 27.75 10.57 0.62
CA PRO A 103 27.89 10.83 2.04
C PRO A 103 29.35 10.82 2.49
N THR A 104 29.69 11.76 3.37
CA THR A 104 31.03 11.96 3.93
C THR A 104 30.97 11.85 5.44
N GLU A 105 32.11 11.74 6.11
CA GLU A 105 32.21 11.69 7.58
C GLU A 105 31.48 12.84 8.28
N ASN A 106 31.54 14.05 7.69
CA ASN A 106 30.89 15.24 8.23
C ASN A 106 29.38 15.32 7.94
N ARG A 107 28.87 14.44 7.08
CA ARG A 107 27.48 14.39 6.59
C ARG A 107 27.08 12.92 6.29
N PRO A 108 27.01 12.06 7.31
CA PRO A 108 26.64 10.66 7.10
C PRO A 108 25.14 10.54 6.82
N VAL A 109 24.76 9.43 6.19
CA VAL A 109 23.38 9.11 5.82
C VAL A 109 22.93 7.81 6.51
N CYS A 110 21.76 7.84 7.12
CA CYS A 110 21.07 6.66 7.62
C CYS A 110 19.77 6.46 6.83
N ILE A 111 19.58 5.28 6.23
CA ILE A 111 18.39 4.92 5.47
C ILE A 111 17.66 3.82 6.21
N ILE A 112 16.36 4.01 6.45
CA ILE A 112 15.50 3.04 7.14
C ILE A 112 14.33 2.71 6.22
N ILE A 113 14.21 1.43 5.85
CA ILE A 113 13.10 0.92 5.04
C ILE A 113 12.34 -0.13 5.87
N ASP A 114 11.13 0.24 6.28
CA ASP A 114 10.26 -0.60 7.09
C ASP A 114 9.29 -1.41 6.21
N ASP A 115 9.12 -2.69 6.53
CA ASP A 115 8.24 -3.67 5.88
C ASP A 115 8.59 -3.95 4.39
N ILE A 116 9.88 -4.18 4.08
CA ILE A 116 10.38 -4.31 2.69
C ILE A 116 9.71 -5.44 1.89
N HIS A 117 9.20 -6.47 2.56
CA HIS A 117 8.46 -7.58 1.93
C HIS A 117 7.20 -7.15 1.18
N ASN A 118 6.62 -5.99 1.51
CA ASN A 118 5.45 -5.44 0.84
C ASN A 118 5.78 -4.68 -0.47
N LEU A 119 7.06 -4.61 -0.84
CA LEU A 119 7.54 -3.86 -2.00
C LEU A 119 7.50 -4.72 -3.26
N PHE A 120 7.09 -4.13 -4.39
CA PHE A 120 7.06 -4.80 -5.69
C PHE A 120 8.19 -4.32 -6.61
N PRO A 121 8.77 -5.17 -7.49
CA PRO A 121 8.50 -6.60 -7.64
C PRO A 121 9.26 -7.45 -6.62
N HIS A 122 8.59 -8.45 -6.03
CA HIS A 122 9.13 -9.26 -4.95
C HIS A 122 10.43 -9.98 -5.31
N THR A 123 10.59 -10.40 -6.57
CA THR A 123 11.80 -11.06 -7.07
C THR A 123 13.03 -10.16 -7.01
N GLN A 124 12.92 -8.89 -7.43
CA GLN A 124 14.07 -7.96 -7.36
C GLN A 124 14.37 -7.55 -5.92
N VAL A 125 13.32 -7.42 -5.10
CA VAL A 125 13.46 -7.07 -3.69
C VAL A 125 14.18 -8.16 -2.92
N SER A 126 13.82 -9.43 -3.13
CA SER A 126 14.37 -10.58 -2.41
C SER A 126 15.80 -10.94 -2.79
N LEU A 127 16.26 -10.52 -3.98
CA LEU A 127 17.61 -10.74 -4.48
C LEU A 127 18.60 -9.66 -4.03
N PHE A 128 18.13 -8.51 -3.53
CA PHE A 128 18.96 -7.38 -3.06
C PHE A 128 20.04 -6.87 -4.06
N GLN A 129 19.93 -7.21 -5.35
CA GLN A 129 20.89 -6.80 -6.39
C GLN A 129 20.92 -5.29 -6.65
N TRP A 130 19.92 -4.55 -6.15
CA TRP A 130 19.88 -3.09 -6.20
C TRP A 130 20.79 -2.42 -5.16
N LEU A 131 21.32 -3.19 -4.20
CA LEU A 131 22.31 -2.72 -3.24
C LEU A 131 23.73 -2.99 -3.76
N PRO A 132 24.65 -2.02 -3.65
CA PRO A 132 26.05 -2.27 -3.98
C PRO A 132 26.65 -3.26 -2.97
N PHE A 133 27.39 -4.26 -3.47
CA PHE A 133 27.95 -5.36 -2.66
C PHE A 133 28.90 -4.86 -1.55
N HIS A 134 29.63 -3.79 -1.84
CA HIS A 134 30.27 -2.97 -0.83
C HIS A 134 29.41 -1.72 -0.69
N LEU A 135 28.82 -1.46 0.47
CA LEU A 135 28.25 -0.14 0.75
C LEU A 135 29.42 0.86 0.68
N LEU A 136 29.55 1.54 -0.46
CA LEU A 136 30.76 2.21 -0.96
C LEU A 136 31.26 3.39 -0.08
N SER A 137 30.62 3.64 1.06
CA SER A 137 31.01 4.68 2.01
C SER A 137 30.77 4.17 3.42
N ALA A 138 31.79 4.26 4.29
CA ALA A 138 31.67 4.01 5.73
C ALA A 138 30.62 4.92 6.41
N HIS A 139 30.15 5.94 5.69
CA HIS A 139 29.24 6.97 6.16
C HIS A 139 27.77 6.71 5.77
N VAL A 140 27.47 5.53 5.22
CA VAL A 140 26.10 5.07 4.95
C VAL A 140 25.73 3.92 5.88
N LYS A 141 24.62 4.06 6.59
CA LYS A 141 24.00 2.97 7.36
C LYS A 141 22.62 2.66 6.79
N LEU A 142 22.35 1.39 6.47
CA LEU A 142 21.06 0.93 5.95
C LEU A 142 20.43 -0.03 6.95
N LEU A 143 19.18 0.24 7.33
CA LEU A 143 18.37 -0.64 8.17
C LEU A 143 17.11 -1.05 7.42
N LEU A 144 16.93 -2.36 7.26
CA LEU A 144 15.78 -2.96 6.59
C LEU A 144 15.00 -3.81 7.60
N SER A 145 13.67 -3.74 7.56
CA SER A 145 12.82 -4.68 8.31
C SER A 145 12.04 -5.59 7.37
N THR A 146 11.93 -6.87 7.74
CA THR A 146 11.17 -7.88 7.00
C THR A 146 10.55 -8.88 7.97
N ASN A 147 9.40 -9.45 7.59
CA ASN A 147 8.79 -10.60 8.28
C ASN A 147 9.03 -11.92 7.54
N LEU A 148 9.64 -11.89 6.35
CA LEU A 148 9.93 -13.07 5.54
C LEU A 148 11.32 -13.61 5.87
N HIS A 149 11.39 -14.86 6.33
CA HIS A 149 12.66 -15.52 6.64
C HIS A 149 13.57 -15.60 5.42
N SER A 150 13.02 -15.89 4.24
CA SER A 150 13.75 -15.96 2.96
C SER A 150 14.49 -14.66 2.61
N HIS A 151 13.92 -13.50 2.95
CA HIS A 151 14.60 -12.22 2.76
C HIS A 151 15.83 -12.10 3.68
N GLY A 152 15.71 -12.55 4.93
CA GLY A 152 16.83 -12.59 5.87
C GLY A 152 17.94 -13.54 5.40
N THR A 153 17.59 -14.74 4.92
CA THR A 153 18.57 -15.71 4.42
C THR A 153 19.29 -15.20 3.18
N ASN A 154 18.57 -14.60 2.22
CA ASN A 154 19.15 -14.04 1.00
C ASN A 154 20.02 -12.81 1.28
N PHE A 155 19.62 -11.97 2.24
CA PHE A 155 20.43 -10.81 2.62
C PHE A 155 21.73 -11.27 3.31
N GLY A 156 21.62 -12.21 4.26
CA GLY A 156 22.78 -12.75 4.98
C GLY A 156 23.74 -13.53 4.09
N SER A 157 23.27 -14.20 3.04
CA SER A 157 24.14 -14.87 2.08
C SER A 157 24.96 -13.90 1.22
N LEU A 158 24.43 -12.70 0.96
CA LEU A 158 25.10 -11.66 0.16
C LEU A 158 26.04 -10.79 1.01
N PHE A 159 25.60 -10.37 2.19
CA PHE A 159 26.31 -9.36 2.98
C PHE A 159 26.95 -9.90 4.27
N GLY A 160 26.78 -11.20 4.56
CA GLY A 160 27.28 -11.85 5.77
C GLY A 160 26.17 -12.07 6.81
N PRO A 161 26.13 -13.23 7.51
CA PRO A 161 25.08 -13.56 8.48
C PRO A 161 25.01 -12.59 9.67
N GLU A 162 26.11 -11.94 10.03
CA GLU A 162 26.22 -10.93 11.08
C GLU A 162 25.42 -9.65 10.79
N THR A 163 25.08 -9.41 9.52
CA THR A 163 24.26 -8.26 9.10
C THR A 163 22.76 -8.47 9.33
N VAL A 164 22.36 -9.69 9.71
CA VAL A 164 20.97 -10.08 9.90
C VAL A 164 20.68 -10.34 11.37
N VAL A 165 19.80 -9.53 11.94
CA VAL A 165 19.34 -9.71 13.32
C VAL A 165 17.93 -10.31 13.30
N THR A 166 17.81 -11.55 13.78
CA THR A 166 16.50 -12.17 14.01
C THR A 166 15.98 -11.75 15.38
N LEU A 167 14.94 -10.92 15.39
CA LEU A 167 14.29 -10.50 16.62
C LEU A 167 13.44 -11.66 17.18
N ARG A 168 13.79 -12.13 18.38
CA ARG A 168 12.97 -13.10 19.13
C ARG A 168 12.05 -12.37 20.09
N GLY A 169 10.92 -13.00 20.42
CA GLY A 169 10.04 -12.53 21.49
C GLY A 169 10.82 -12.48 22.81
N PHE A 170 10.61 -11.43 23.59
CA PHE A 170 11.36 -11.20 24.83
C PHE A 170 10.41 -10.65 25.89
N CYS A 171 9.56 -11.52 26.44
CA CYS A 171 8.69 -11.16 27.55
C CYS A 171 8.70 -12.28 28.59
N GLN A 172 9.21 -11.97 29.78
CA GLN A 172 9.04 -12.80 30.97
C GLN A 172 7.63 -12.60 31.52
N PHE A 173 7.02 -13.66 32.08
CA PHE A 173 5.68 -13.62 32.67
C PHE A 173 5.50 -12.45 33.65
N SER A 174 6.49 -12.15 34.48
CA SER A 174 6.47 -11.04 35.44
C SER A 174 6.33 -9.64 34.82
N SER A 175 6.77 -9.46 33.58
CA SER A 175 6.65 -8.20 32.82
C SER A 175 5.28 -8.08 32.17
N VAL A 176 4.75 -9.20 31.66
CA VAL A 176 3.38 -9.29 31.14
C VAL A 176 2.39 -9.11 32.30
N HIS A 177 2.57 -9.82 33.41
CA HIS A 177 1.75 -9.66 34.61
C HIS A 177 1.65 -8.19 35.04
N ARG A 178 2.77 -7.46 35.13
CA ARG A 178 2.75 -6.02 35.48
C ARG A 178 2.11 -5.12 34.41
N MET A 179 2.36 -5.36 33.12
CA MET A 179 1.75 -4.57 32.03
C MET A 179 0.25 -4.86 31.81
N TYR A 180 -0.22 -6.06 32.19
CA TYR A 180 -1.52 -6.58 31.78
C TYR A 180 -2.51 -6.78 32.94
N LEU A 181 -2.05 -7.01 34.19
CA LEU A 181 -2.92 -7.21 35.37
C LEU A 181 -3.07 -5.97 36.26
N ALA A 182 -2.17 -4.99 36.17
CA ALA A 182 -2.25 -3.78 36.99
C ALA A 182 -3.47 -2.89 36.67
N SER A 183 -4.13 -3.12 35.53
CA SER A 183 -5.30 -2.35 35.09
C SER A 183 -6.54 -3.25 34.96
N GLN A 184 -7.12 -3.60 36.11
CA GLN A 184 -8.53 -3.98 36.35
C GLN A 184 -9.15 -5.11 35.49
N LEU A 185 -9.73 -6.09 36.19
CA LEU A 185 -10.62 -7.17 35.69
C LEU A 185 -9.93 -8.44 35.16
N CYS A 186 -9.25 -9.19 36.03
CA CYS A 186 -9.14 -10.63 35.82
C CYS A 186 -9.61 -11.38 37.07
N PRO A 187 -10.43 -12.44 36.90
CA PRO A 187 -10.86 -13.27 38.02
C PRO A 187 -9.64 -13.99 38.63
N GLU A 188 -9.55 -14.02 39.95
CA GLU A 188 -8.57 -14.76 40.76
C GLU A 188 -8.76 -16.28 40.57
N SER A 189 -8.47 -16.81 39.39
CA SER A 189 -8.56 -18.24 39.11
C SER A 189 -7.22 -18.76 38.63
N ASP A 190 -6.70 -19.80 39.29
CA ASP A 190 -5.44 -20.48 38.94
C ASP A 190 -5.39 -20.89 37.46
N LYS A 191 -6.53 -21.30 36.89
CA LYS A 191 -6.66 -21.66 35.47
C LYS A 191 -6.33 -20.52 34.50
N TRP A 192 -6.54 -19.28 34.92
CA TRP A 192 -6.20 -18.11 34.12
C TRP A 192 -4.68 -17.90 34.11
N HIS A 193 -4.03 -18.07 35.26
CA HIS A 193 -2.58 -17.98 35.40
C HIS A 193 -1.89 -19.04 34.56
N ASP A 194 -2.33 -20.30 34.69
CA ASP A 194 -1.81 -21.44 33.93
C ASP A 194 -1.93 -21.21 32.42
N PHE A 195 -3.08 -20.71 31.96
CA PHE A 195 -3.30 -20.42 30.54
C PHE A 195 -2.35 -19.34 30.02
N VAL A 196 -2.18 -18.23 30.76
CA VAL A 196 -1.30 -17.15 30.35
C VAL A 196 0.15 -17.64 30.34
N GLU A 197 0.59 -18.36 31.37
CA GLU A 197 1.94 -18.91 31.45
C GLU A 197 2.22 -19.85 30.27
N GLN A 198 1.32 -20.80 30.00
CA GLN A 198 1.41 -21.70 28.84
C GLN A 198 1.42 -20.93 27.51
N SER A 199 0.59 -19.90 27.37
CA SER A 199 0.58 -19.05 26.16
C SER A 199 1.90 -18.28 25.96
N LEU A 200 2.53 -17.81 27.04
CA LEU A 200 3.81 -17.09 26.97
C LEU A 200 4.99 -17.99 26.64
N GLU A 201 4.97 -19.23 27.13
CA GLU A 201 5.94 -20.26 26.74
C GLU A 201 5.89 -20.53 25.23
N LEU A 202 4.69 -20.53 24.66
CA LEU A 202 4.49 -20.78 23.24
C LEU A 202 4.82 -19.56 22.36
N ASN A 203 4.49 -18.34 22.80
CA ASN A 203 4.77 -17.12 22.03
C ASN A 203 4.83 -15.86 22.91
N SER A 204 5.97 -15.17 22.84
CA SER A 204 6.23 -13.94 23.61
C SER A 204 6.39 -12.69 22.74
N THR A 205 5.92 -12.73 21.48
CA THR A 205 6.01 -11.57 20.58
C THR A 205 5.03 -10.47 21.02
N PRO A 206 5.39 -9.18 20.90
CA PRO A 206 4.53 -8.08 21.36
C PRO A 206 3.13 -8.08 20.74
N LEU A 207 3.01 -8.50 19.48
CA LEU A 207 1.72 -8.58 18.80
C LEU A 207 0.86 -9.73 19.34
N TYR A 208 1.46 -10.89 19.64
CA TYR A 208 0.78 -11.98 20.31
C TYR A 208 0.23 -11.54 21.66
N LEU A 209 1.05 -10.88 22.48
CA LEU A 209 0.65 -10.39 23.81
C LEU A 209 -0.48 -9.36 23.73
N HIS A 210 -0.44 -8.49 22.72
CA HIS A 210 -1.54 -7.56 22.46
C HIS A 210 -2.84 -8.31 22.14
N THR A 211 -2.79 -9.31 21.24
CA THR A 211 -3.94 -10.14 20.88
C THR A 211 -4.46 -10.93 22.08
N LEU A 212 -3.55 -11.53 22.86
CA LEU A 212 -3.86 -12.28 24.07
C LEU A 212 -4.64 -11.42 25.06
N ARG A 213 -4.18 -10.18 25.31
CA ARG A 213 -4.92 -9.23 26.17
C ARG A 213 -6.32 -8.95 25.70
N ILE A 214 -6.53 -8.77 24.40
CA ILE A 214 -7.88 -8.51 23.88
C ILE A 214 -8.76 -9.75 24.10
N ALA A 215 -8.20 -10.96 23.90
CA ALA A 215 -8.89 -12.22 24.18
C ALA A 215 -9.23 -12.36 25.68
N LEU A 216 -8.30 -12.03 26.59
CA LEU A 216 -8.54 -12.09 28.03
C LEU A 216 -9.60 -11.07 28.48
N ASN A 217 -9.49 -9.83 28.00
CA ASN A 217 -10.44 -8.75 28.32
C ASN A 217 -11.84 -8.96 27.69
N SER A 218 -12.00 -9.96 26.83
CA SER A 218 -13.30 -10.31 26.27
C SER A 218 -14.26 -10.94 27.28
N GLY A 219 -13.73 -11.47 28.40
CA GLY A 219 -14.51 -12.27 29.35
C GLY A 219 -14.87 -13.67 28.83
N ARG A 220 -14.39 -14.07 27.65
CA ARG A 220 -14.58 -15.40 27.05
C ARG A 220 -13.30 -16.23 26.99
N PHE A 221 -12.35 -15.98 27.89
CA PHE A 221 -11.04 -16.63 27.84
C PHE A 221 -11.12 -18.17 27.91
N SER A 222 -12.17 -18.73 28.55
CA SER A 222 -12.41 -20.18 28.62
C SER A 222 -12.66 -20.84 27.27
N THR A 223 -12.96 -20.10 26.20
CA THR A 223 -13.10 -20.65 24.84
C THR A 223 -11.78 -20.69 24.09
N PHE A 224 -10.68 -20.23 24.68
CA PHE A 224 -9.37 -20.22 24.07
C PHE A 224 -8.51 -21.32 24.68
N ASN A 225 -7.86 -22.10 23.82
CA ASN A 225 -6.74 -22.96 24.19
C ASN A 225 -5.43 -22.21 23.93
N ALA A 226 -4.37 -22.52 24.66
CA ALA A 226 -3.07 -21.92 24.42
C ALA A 226 -2.61 -22.27 23.00
N VAL A 227 -2.17 -21.27 22.25
CA VAL A 227 -1.75 -21.43 20.84
C VAL A 227 -0.44 -20.71 20.61
N ALA A 228 0.50 -21.35 19.90
CA ALA A 228 1.78 -20.74 19.53
C ALA A 228 1.66 -19.66 18.45
N SER A 229 0.69 -19.76 17.56
CA SER A 229 0.53 -18.83 16.44
C SER A 229 -0.30 -17.60 16.81
N THR A 230 0.28 -16.40 16.60
CA THR A 230 -0.46 -15.13 16.66
C THR A 230 -1.59 -15.09 15.64
N GLN A 231 -1.40 -15.72 14.48
CA GLN A 231 -2.39 -15.78 13.42
C GLN A 231 -3.63 -16.56 13.86
N GLU A 232 -3.44 -17.77 14.39
CA GLU A 232 -4.55 -18.62 14.81
C GLU A 232 -5.33 -17.99 15.98
N LEU A 233 -4.63 -17.40 16.96
CA LEU A 233 -5.28 -16.67 18.05
C LEU A 233 -6.10 -15.49 17.49
N SER A 234 -5.55 -14.75 16.53
CA SER A 234 -6.25 -13.64 15.87
C SER A 234 -7.49 -14.13 15.11
N VAL A 235 -7.44 -15.27 14.41
CA VAL A 235 -8.59 -15.85 13.70
C VAL A 235 -9.73 -16.18 14.68
N LYS A 236 -9.41 -16.85 15.80
CA LYS A 236 -10.40 -17.17 16.84
C LYS A 236 -11.05 -15.90 17.40
N LEU A 237 -10.24 -14.88 17.67
CA LEU A 237 -10.71 -13.59 18.18
C LEU A 237 -11.60 -12.85 17.16
N MET A 238 -11.22 -12.84 15.88
CA MET A 238 -12.01 -12.23 14.80
C MET A 238 -13.37 -12.90 14.64
N ARG A 239 -13.45 -14.23 14.78
CA ARG A 239 -14.73 -14.96 14.77
C ARG A 239 -15.62 -14.53 15.93
N LEU A 240 -15.09 -14.45 17.14
CA LEU A 240 -15.86 -14.04 18.32
C LEU A 240 -16.38 -12.60 18.23
N VAL A 241 -15.57 -11.68 17.70
CA VAL A 241 -15.98 -10.29 17.45
C VAL A 241 -17.11 -10.26 16.42
N GLN A 242 -17.01 -11.02 15.33
CA GLN A 242 -18.06 -11.09 14.32
C GLN A 242 -19.34 -11.70 14.86
N GLU A 243 -19.26 -12.79 15.62
CA GLU A 243 -20.42 -13.40 16.28
C GLU A 243 -21.09 -12.42 17.26
N ALA A 244 -20.31 -11.65 18.01
CA ALA A 244 -20.83 -10.64 18.92
C ALA A 244 -21.55 -9.51 18.17
N LEU A 245 -21.02 -9.09 17.02
CA LEU A 245 -21.62 -8.08 16.16
C LEU A 245 -22.84 -8.60 15.42
N ALA A 246 -22.83 -9.86 14.96
CA ALA A 246 -23.91 -10.46 14.18
C ALA A 246 -25.23 -10.56 14.96
N LYS A 247 -25.20 -10.47 16.29
CA LYS A 247 -26.41 -10.38 17.14
C LYS A 247 -27.23 -9.10 16.90
N ASP A 248 -26.61 -8.04 16.39
CA ASP A 248 -27.30 -6.82 15.96
C ASP A 248 -27.34 -6.82 14.43
N TYR A 249 -28.54 -6.87 13.87
CA TYR A 249 -28.77 -6.99 12.43
C TYR A 249 -28.15 -5.82 11.64
N VAL A 250 -28.04 -4.62 12.23
CA VAL A 250 -27.35 -3.49 11.57
C VAL A 250 -25.83 -3.70 11.61
N LYS A 251 -25.30 -4.34 12.65
CA LYS A 251 -23.86 -4.60 12.78
C LYS A 251 -23.39 -5.76 11.91
N SER A 252 -24.26 -6.68 11.51
CA SER A 252 -23.91 -7.71 10.51
C SER A 252 -23.56 -7.07 9.15
N ALA A 253 -24.26 -6.01 8.74
CA ALA A 253 -23.90 -5.22 7.56
C ALA A 253 -22.50 -4.58 7.69
N PHE A 254 -22.12 -4.15 8.90
CA PHE A 254 -20.78 -3.61 9.16
C PHE A 254 -19.69 -4.67 9.10
N VAL A 255 -19.96 -5.91 9.51
CA VAL A 255 -19.01 -7.03 9.32
C VAL A 255 -18.66 -7.17 7.84
N ARG A 256 -19.65 -7.09 6.95
CA ARG A 256 -19.42 -7.14 5.51
C ARG A 256 -18.58 -5.96 5.00
N LEU A 257 -18.78 -4.75 5.53
CA LEU A 257 -17.91 -3.59 5.22
C LEU A 257 -16.46 -3.80 5.65
N LEU A 258 -16.23 -4.53 6.73
CA LEU A 258 -14.87 -4.85 7.19
C LEU A 258 -14.16 -5.85 6.25
N HIS A 259 -14.91 -6.67 5.51
CA HIS A 259 -14.31 -7.49 4.45
C HIS A 259 -13.76 -6.61 3.32
N TYR A 260 -14.54 -5.63 2.83
CA TYR A 260 -14.04 -4.66 1.86
C TYR A 260 -12.83 -3.88 2.39
N LEU A 261 -12.83 -3.54 3.69
CA LEU A 261 -11.67 -2.91 4.34
C LEU A 261 -10.43 -3.80 4.30
N ALA A 262 -10.58 -5.10 4.56
CA ALA A 262 -9.48 -6.06 4.55
C ALA A 262 -8.99 -6.43 3.15
N LEU A 263 -9.87 -6.32 2.14
CA LEU A 263 -9.58 -6.54 0.73
C LEU A 263 -9.12 -5.27 0.00
N SER A 264 -9.12 -4.11 0.65
CA SER A 264 -8.50 -2.89 0.12
C SER A 264 -6.99 -2.92 0.34
N ARG A 265 -6.22 -2.47 -0.65
CA ARG A 265 -4.76 -2.42 -0.57
C ARG A 265 -4.28 -1.53 0.58
N MET A 266 -4.91 -0.36 0.71
CA MET A 266 -4.45 0.69 1.62
C MET A 266 -5.38 0.88 2.82
N GLY A 267 -6.57 0.29 2.80
CA GLY A 267 -7.68 0.55 3.71
C GLY A 267 -8.70 1.53 3.11
N LEU A 268 -9.81 1.85 3.79
CA LEU A 268 -10.93 2.64 3.22
C LEU A 268 -11.30 3.85 4.08
N SER A 269 -11.69 4.94 3.45
CA SER A 269 -12.36 6.05 4.17
C SER A 269 -13.81 5.72 4.50
N VAL A 270 -14.39 6.41 5.49
CA VAL A 270 -15.81 6.25 5.83
C VAL A 270 -16.71 6.53 4.61
N LYS A 271 -16.37 7.55 3.80
CA LYS A 271 -17.11 7.87 2.57
C LYS A 271 -17.07 6.73 1.55
N GLU A 272 -15.91 6.09 1.39
CA GLU A 272 -15.75 4.94 0.49
C GLU A 272 -16.53 3.72 1.01
N MET A 273 -16.53 3.46 2.33
CA MET A 273 -17.36 2.42 2.95
C MET A 273 -18.86 2.67 2.74
N CYS A 274 -19.32 3.92 2.88
CA CYS A 274 -20.71 4.28 2.61
C CYS A 274 -21.10 4.04 1.16
N ALA A 275 -20.25 4.44 0.22
CA ALA A 275 -20.50 4.20 -1.19
C ALA A 275 -20.53 2.70 -1.52
N LEU A 276 -19.66 1.89 -0.92
CA LEU A 276 -19.70 0.43 -1.06
C LEU A 276 -20.98 -0.18 -0.45
N ALA A 277 -21.43 0.31 0.71
CA ALA A 277 -22.72 -0.07 1.30
C ALA A 277 -23.91 0.26 0.38
N GLU A 278 -23.82 1.37 -0.35
CA GLU A 278 -24.79 1.76 -1.38
C GLU A 278 -24.65 1.00 -2.70
N LEU A 279 -23.66 0.12 -2.86
CA LEU A 279 -23.52 -0.73 -4.04
C LEU A 279 -23.91 -2.18 -3.73
N ASP A 280 -23.57 -2.64 -2.54
CA ASP A 280 -23.82 -4.00 -2.09
C ASP A 280 -25.31 -4.23 -1.79
N SER A 281 -25.96 -5.06 -2.60
CA SER A 281 -27.39 -5.38 -2.48
C SER A 281 -27.72 -6.10 -1.17
N GLU A 282 -26.80 -6.90 -0.64
CA GLU A 282 -27.00 -7.58 0.65
C GLU A 282 -26.98 -6.57 1.79
N ILE A 283 -26.00 -5.65 1.81
CA ILE A 283 -25.96 -4.58 2.82
C ILE A 283 -27.21 -3.71 2.73
N LYS A 284 -27.64 -3.32 1.52
CA LYS A 284 -28.88 -2.57 1.32
C LYS A 284 -30.11 -3.29 1.84
N ALA A 285 -30.25 -4.58 1.52
CA ALA A 285 -31.37 -5.38 1.98
C ALA A 285 -31.38 -5.41 3.51
N THR A 286 -30.22 -5.64 4.13
CA THR A 286 -30.06 -5.66 5.59
C THR A 286 -30.42 -4.31 6.23
N LEU A 287 -30.00 -3.20 5.64
CA LEU A 287 -30.29 -1.86 6.18
C LEU A 287 -31.75 -1.46 5.97
N SER A 288 -32.33 -1.80 4.82
CA SER A 288 -33.72 -1.44 4.48
C SER A 288 -34.74 -2.18 5.35
N SER A 289 -34.44 -3.40 5.81
CA SER A 289 -35.31 -4.13 6.73
C SER A 289 -35.22 -3.65 8.18
N SER A 290 -34.22 -2.82 8.53
CA SER A 290 -33.96 -2.42 9.93
C SER A 290 -34.01 -0.93 10.19
N LEU A 291 -33.99 -0.09 9.16
CA LEU A 291 -33.94 1.37 9.29
C LEU A 291 -34.84 2.04 8.25
N ASP A 292 -35.64 3.01 8.70
CA ASP A 292 -36.39 3.88 7.80
C ASP A 292 -35.43 4.64 6.88
N GLY A 293 -35.52 4.35 5.59
CA GLY A 293 -34.72 5.00 4.54
C GLY A 293 -33.46 4.25 4.10
N GLY A 294 -33.14 3.07 4.67
CA GLY A 294 -32.10 2.16 4.14
C GLY A 294 -30.67 2.73 4.09
N ARG A 295 -30.39 3.82 4.80
CA ARG A 295 -29.08 4.48 4.83
C ARG A 295 -28.19 3.88 5.92
N LEU A 296 -26.88 3.88 5.67
CA LEU A 296 -25.87 3.42 6.62
C LEU A 296 -25.80 4.38 7.85
N PRO A 297 -26.07 3.92 9.08
CA PRO A 297 -26.05 4.79 10.25
C PRO A 297 -24.59 5.07 10.68
N LEU A 298 -24.04 6.19 10.22
CA LEU A 298 -22.64 6.59 10.41
C LEU A 298 -22.17 6.52 11.87
N GLY A 299 -23.01 6.94 12.83
CA GLY A 299 -22.67 6.88 14.25
C GLY A 299 -22.41 5.46 14.74
N LYS A 300 -23.24 4.50 14.32
CA LYS A 300 -23.04 3.08 14.66
C LYS A 300 -21.83 2.47 13.94
N LEU A 301 -21.58 2.86 12.68
CA LEU A 301 -20.37 2.44 11.97
C LEU A 301 -19.12 2.92 12.70
N LEU A 302 -19.05 4.22 13.03
CA LEU A 302 -17.92 4.79 13.77
C LEU A 302 -17.75 4.12 15.13
N GLN A 303 -18.85 3.80 15.82
CA GLN A 303 -18.81 3.03 17.06
C GLN A 303 -18.15 1.66 16.83
N VAL A 304 -18.55 0.90 15.81
CA VAL A 304 -17.92 -0.40 15.51
C VAL A 304 -16.43 -0.25 15.17
N LEU A 305 -16.04 0.79 14.43
CA LEU A 305 -14.64 1.01 14.05
C LEU A 305 -13.76 1.47 15.22
N THR A 306 -14.30 2.20 16.20
CA THR A 306 -13.55 2.82 17.30
C THR A 306 -13.64 2.06 18.62
N GLN A 307 -14.71 1.29 18.84
CA GLN A 307 -14.99 0.64 20.11
C GLN A 307 -13.96 -0.45 20.42
N LYS A 308 -13.37 -0.35 21.60
CA LYS A 308 -12.37 -1.28 22.14
C LYS A 308 -12.97 -2.27 23.16
N ASP A 309 -14.09 -1.91 23.78
CA ASP A 309 -14.62 -2.68 24.90
C ASP A 309 -15.31 -4.01 24.48
N GLN A 310 -15.02 -5.07 25.22
CA GLN A 310 -15.75 -6.36 25.26
C GLN A 310 -16.09 -6.97 23.88
N LEU A 311 -15.16 -6.94 22.93
CA LEU A 311 -15.34 -7.46 21.55
C LEU A 311 -16.56 -6.87 20.81
N ARG A 312 -17.07 -5.69 21.22
CA ARG A 312 -18.22 -5.03 20.59
C ARG A 312 -17.85 -4.19 19.37
N GLY A 313 -16.59 -4.21 18.96
CA GLY A 313 -16.06 -3.45 17.84
C GLY A 313 -14.64 -3.89 17.47
N PHE A 314 -14.08 -3.18 16.50
CA PHE A 314 -12.79 -3.45 15.89
C PHE A 314 -11.70 -2.43 16.28
N GLY A 315 -11.96 -1.57 17.27
CA GLY A 315 -11.05 -0.48 17.64
C GLY A 315 -9.67 -0.92 18.14
N HIS A 316 -9.51 -2.19 18.52
CA HIS A 316 -8.22 -2.79 18.85
C HIS A 316 -7.39 -3.19 17.62
N PHE A 317 -8.06 -3.52 16.51
CA PHE A 317 -7.45 -4.07 15.31
C PHE A 317 -7.24 -3.02 14.22
N LEU A 318 -7.89 -1.87 14.35
CA LEU A 318 -7.89 -0.81 13.35
C LEU A 318 -7.15 0.43 13.82
N THR A 319 -6.58 1.14 12.85
CA THR A 319 -5.95 2.44 13.03
C THR A 319 -6.40 3.39 11.92
N VAL A 320 -6.28 4.67 12.21
CA VAL A 320 -6.59 5.75 11.28
C VAL A 320 -5.27 6.26 10.70
N ALA A 321 -5.20 6.37 9.38
CA ALA A 321 -4.05 6.91 8.66
C ALA A 321 -4.49 7.99 7.68
N ARG A 322 -3.60 8.95 7.40
CA ARG A 322 -3.79 9.91 6.32
C ARG A 322 -2.99 9.44 5.11
N VAL A 323 -3.69 9.05 4.05
CA VAL A 323 -3.10 8.52 2.81
C VAL A 323 -3.72 9.26 1.64
N ASP A 324 -2.87 9.78 0.74
CA ASP A 324 -3.30 10.49 -0.47
C ASP A 324 -4.32 11.60 -0.22
N GLY A 325 -4.15 12.35 0.87
CA GLY A 325 -5.03 13.46 1.26
C GLY A 325 -6.35 13.05 1.92
N LYS A 326 -6.63 11.75 2.06
CA LYS A 326 -7.83 11.22 2.74
C LYS A 326 -7.49 10.58 4.08
N VAL A 327 -8.44 10.66 5.01
CA VAL A 327 -8.42 9.91 6.26
C VAL A 327 -9.06 8.55 6.02
N ILE A 328 -8.28 7.48 6.23
CA ILE A 328 -8.70 6.11 5.98
C ILE A 328 -8.54 5.26 7.24
N TRP A 329 -9.37 4.24 7.33
CA TRP A 329 -9.25 3.15 8.29
C TRP A 329 -8.45 2.02 7.67
N ARG A 330 -7.57 1.39 8.43
CA ARG A 330 -6.83 0.18 8.02
C ARG A 330 -6.50 -0.68 9.23
N PHE A 331 -6.10 -1.92 8.99
CA PHE A 331 -5.63 -2.80 10.07
C PHE A 331 -4.29 -2.31 10.64
N THR A 332 -4.13 -2.41 11.96
CA THR A 332 -2.89 -2.07 12.68
C THR A 332 -1.74 -3.01 12.33
N ALA A 333 -2.07 -4.27 12.03
CA ALA A 333 -1.14 -5.31 11.64
C ALA A 333 -1.77 -6.20 10.56
N ASP A 334 -0.93 -6.69 9.65
CA ASP A 334 -1.37 -7.55 8.55
C ASP A 334 -1.98 -8.87 9.06
N CYS A 335 -1.49 -9.41 10.19
CA CYS A 335 -2.05 -10.61 10.80
C CYS A 335 -3.55 -10.46 11.17
N TYR A 336 -4.00 -9.27 11.54
CA TYR A 336 -5.42 -9.03 11.83
C TYR A 336 -6.26 -8.96 10.56
N ARG A 337 -5.70 -8.35 9.50
CA ARG A 337 -6.32 -8.32 8.17
C ARG A 337 -6.50 -9.72 7.64
N THR A 338 -5.44 -10.53 7.63
CA THR A 338 -5.48 -11.92 7.16
C THR A 338 -6.33 -12.80 8.05
N ALA A 339 -6.31 -12.58 9.37
CA ALA A 339 -7.16 -13.33 10.30
C ALA A 339 -8.65 -13.07 10.05
N LEU A 340 -9.04 -11.83 9.76
CA LEU A 340 -10.41 -11.52 9.35
C LEU A 340 -10.77 -12.27 8.07
N LEU A 341 -9.94 -12.18 7.03
CA LEU A 341 -10.20 -12.87 5.76
C LEU A 341 -10.31 -14.39 5.94
N GLN A 342 -9.41 -15.01 6.71
CA GLN A 342 -9.45 -16.44 7.02
C GLN A 342 -10.69 -16.83 7.82
N SER A 343 -11.14 -15.98 8.75
CA SER A 343 -12.29 -16.27 9.60
C SER A 343 -13.60 -16.44 8.83
N VAL A 344 -13.72 -15.80 7.66
CA VAL A 344 -14.90 -15.83 6.78
C VAL A 344 -14.70 -16.63 5.49
N GLY A 345 -13.57 -17.33 5.36
CA GLY A 345 -13.25 -18.08 4.14
C GLY A 345 -13.03 -17.17 2.93
N LEU A 346 -12.44 -15.99 3.13
CA LEU A 346 -11.97 -15.10 2.06
C LEU A 346 -10.43 -15.10 1.93
N GLY A 347 -9.74 -15.98 2.66
CA GLY A 347 -8.30 -16.14 2.53
C GLY A 347 -7.96 -16.69 1.14
N THR A 348 -7.15 -15.96 0.36
CA THR A 348 -6.70 -16.44 -0.94
C THR A 348 -5.46 -17.32 -0.79
N ALA A 349 -5.44 -18.49 -1.45
CA ALA A 349 -4.24 -19.33 -1.59
C ALA A 349 -3.06 -18.57 -2.27
N ALA A 350 -3.35 -17.49 -3.01
CA ALA A 350 -2.34 -16.62 -3.61
C ALA A 350 -1.52 -15.80 -2.60
N ASP A 351 -1.97 -15.63 -1.36
CA ASP A 351 -1.14 -15.04 -0.29
C ASP A 351 -0.30 -16.14 0.42
N SER A 352 -0.46 -17.41 0.03
CA SER A 352 0.22 -18.58 0.60
C SER A 352 1.11 -19.33 -0.38
N GLU A 353 1.71 -18.65 -1.38
CA GLU A 353 2.75 -19.21 -2.28
C GLU A 353 4.01 -19.76 -1.54
N TYR A 354 3.99 -19.83 -0.21
CA TYR A 354 5.04 -20.38 0.64
C TYR A 354 4.61 -21.57 1.53
N SER A 355 3.38 -22.10 1.40
CA SER A 355 2.96 -23.29 2.16
C SER A 355 2.89 -24.55 1.28
N GLN A 356 3.86 -25.45 1.47
CA GLN A 356 4.14 -26.65 0.67
C GLN A 356 3.10 -27.80 0.70
N ASN A 357 1.84 -27.58 1.08
CA ASN A 357 0.87 -28.68 1.21
C ASN A 357 -0.34 -28.48 0.27
N GLU A 358 -0.26 -29.02 -0.95
CA GLU A 358 -1.18 -28.70 -2.06
C GLU A 358 -2.37 -29.66 -2.27
N GLU A 359 -2.48 -30.82 -1.62
CA GLU A 359 -3.44 -31.84 -2.12
C GLU A 359 -4.81 -31.93 -1.40
N GLU A 360 -5.00 -31.47 -0.16
CA GLU A 360 -6.30 -31.62 0.54
C GLU A 360 -7.22 -30.38 0.51
N ASN A 361 -6.79 -29.24 -0.04
CA ASN A 361 -7.53 -27.97 0.05
C ASN A 361 -8.40 -27.61 -1.18
N PHE A 362 -8.44 -28.43 -2.23
CA PHE A 362 -8.90 -27.97 -3.55
C PHE A 362 -10.39 -27.56 -3.59
N LEU A 363 -11.31 -28.32 -2.98
CA LEU A 363 -12.75 -28.03 -3.01
C LEU A 363 -13.15 -26.85 -2.10
N ASN A 364 -12.55 -26.73 -0.92
CA ASN A 364 -12.75 -25.58 -0.03
C ASN A 364 -12.07 -24.31 -0.60
N SER A 365 -10.96 -24.45 -1.33
CA SER A 365 -10.28 -23.33 -2.00
C SER A 365 -11.12 -22.71 -3.13
N ALA A 366 -11.89 -23.52 -3.87
CA ALA A 366 -12.70 -23.03 -4.98
C ALA A 366 -13.87 -22.14 -4.51
N GLN A 367 -14.58 -22.54 -3.45
CA GLN A 367 -15.70 -21.76 -2.90
C GLN A 367 -15.24 -20.48 -2.18
N THR A 368 -14.12 -20.56 -1.46
CA THR A 368 -13.52 -19.39 -0.78
C THR A 368 -13.00 -18.36 -1.81
N THR A 369 -12.41 -18.85 -2.91
CA THR A 369 -12.01 -18.01 -4.05
C THR A 369 -13.21 -17.33 -4.71
N LEU A 370 -14.33 -18.04 -4.91
CA LEU A 370 -15.53 -17.46 -5.52
C LEU A 370 -16.12 -16.31 -4.68
N LYS A 371 -16.20 -16.48 -3.35
CA LYS A 371 -16.69 -15.40 -2.46
C LYS A 371 -15.76 -14.19 -2.51
N ALA A 372 -14.44 -14.38 -2.40
CA ALA A 372 -13.47 -13.28 -2.49
C ALA A 372 -13.58 -12.53 -3.84
N GLN A 373 -13.76 -13.26 -4.93
CA GLN A 373 -13.99 -12.68 -6.26
C GLN A 373 -15.25 -11.81 -6.32
N GLN A 374 -16.34 -12.17 -5.63
CA GLN A 374 -17.54 -11.32 -5.58
C GLN A 374 -17.26 -9.96 -4.92
N TYR A 375 -16.52 -9.93 -3.81
CA TYR A 375 -16.11 -8.69 -3.16
C TYR A 375 -15.20 -7.87 -4.07
N HIS A 376 -14.19 -8.49 -4.68
CA HIS A 376 -13.28 -7.80 -5.60
C HIS A 376 -14.01 -7.27 -6.86
N ALA A 377 -15.00 -8.00 -7.39
CA ALA A 377 -15.83 -7.55 -8.51
C ALA A 377 -16.63 -6.29 -8.16
N LEU A 378 -17.23 -6.25 -6.96
CA LEU A 378 -17.96 -5.06 -6.50
C LEU A 378 -17.01 -3.89 -6.23
N MET A 379 -15.81 -4.14 -5.68
CA MET A 379 -14.78 -3.11 -5.55
C MET A 379 -14.31 -2.59 -6.91
N LEU A 380 -14.16 -3.45 -7.93
CA LEU A 380 -13.85 -3.03 -9.29
C LEU A 380 -14.97 -2.15 -9.87
N GLU A 381 -16.22 -2.51 -9.64
CA GLU A 381 -17.36 -1.73 -10.07
C GLU A 381 -17.38 -0.34 -9.42
N PHE A 382 -17.14 -0.30 -8.10
CA PHE A 382 -16.96 0.94 -7.33
C PHE A 382 -15.83 1.81 -7.88
N TRP A 383 -14.62 1.26 -8.01
CA TRP A 383 -13.45 2.03 -8.43
C TRP A 383 -13.49 2.41 -9.92
N SER A 384 -14.08 1.58 -10.78
CA SER A 384 -14.25 1.91 -12.20
C SER A 384 -15.23 3.07 -12.41
N GLY A 385 -16.18 3.27 -11.48
CA GLY A 385 -17.18 4.34 -11.56
C GLY A 385 -18.34 4.02 -12.50
N LYS A 386 -18.60 2.73 -12.75
CA LYS A 386 -19.67 2.26 -13.64
C LYS A 386 -21.07 2.50 -13.08
N LEU A 387 -21.23 2.61 -11.76
CA LEU A 387 -22.49 3.03 -11.15
C LEU A 387 -22.53 4.53 -10.86
N LYS A 388 -23.61 5.17 -11.31
CA LYS A 388 -24.05 6.48 -10.82
C LYS A 388 -24.57 6.29 -9.39
N SER A 389 -23.71 6.39 -8.38
CA SER A 389 -24.18 6.55 -7.00
C SER A 389 -24.97 7.86 -6.89
N SER A 390 -26.02 7.89 -6.07
CA SER A 390 -26.76 9.12 -5.73
C SER A 390 -25.88 10.16 -5.02
N VAL A 391 -24.71 9.73 -4.50
CA VAL A 391 -23.61 10.62 -4.09
C VAL A 391 -23.05 11.33 -5.33
N ARG A 392 -23.48 12.59 -5.53
CA ARG A 392 -23.09 13.51 -6.61
C ARG A 392 -21.59 13.44 -6.96
N ASN A 393 -21.30 12.76 -8.07
CA ASN A 393 -20.41 13.02 -9.22
C ASN A 393 -19.10 13.85 -9.16
N ASP A 394 -18.67 14.49 -8.07
CA ASP A 394 -17.46 15.34 -8.11
C ASP A 394 -16.19 14.68 -7.55
N THR A 395 -16.29 13.48 -6.95
CA THR A 395 -15.16 12.84 -6.23
C THR A 395 -14.69 11.50 -6.82
N LEU A 396 -15.42 10.94 -7.79
CA LEU A 396 -15.20 9.60 -8.34
C LEU A 396 -14.92 9.60 -9.85
N PHE A 397 -15.09 10.76 -10.51
CA PHE A 397 -14.96 10.88 -11.94
C PHE A 397 -13.58 11.40 -12.36
N TRP A 398 -13.19 11.05 -13.60
CA TRP A 398 -12.04 11.57 -14.32
C TRP A 398 -12.42 12.84 -15.11
N PRO A 399 -12.35 14.08 -14.57
CA PRO A 399 -12.37 15.25 -15.41
C PRO A 399 -10.93 15.74 -15.63
N CYS A 400 -10.00 14.87 -16.04
CA CYS A 400 -8.58 15.23 -16.15
C CYS A 400 -8.22 16.00 -17.42
N LEU A 401 -9.01 15.89 -18.48
CA LEU A 401 -8.70 16.53 -19.77
C LEU A 401 -9.78 17.50 -20.27
N LYS A 402 -10.89 17.66 -19.53
CA LYS A 402 -12.00 18.56 -19.92
C LYS A 402 -11.60 20.03 -20.09
N HIS A 403 -10.49 20.47 -19.46
CA HIS A 403 -10.06 21.87 -19.46
C HIS A 403 -8.84 22.17 -20.35
N SER A 404 -8.10 21.16 -20.82
CA SER A 404 -6.84 21.38 -21.55
C SER A 404 -7.07 21.57 -23.06
N LEU A 405 -7.94 20.77 -23.70
CA LEU A 405 -8.11 20.78 -25.16
C LEU A 405 -8.84 22.02 -25.72
N HIS A 406 -9.28 22.95 -24.87
CA HIS A 406 -10.01 24.16 -25.27
C HIS A 406 -9.32 25.46 -24.84
N ALA A 407 -8.10 25.42 -24.30
CA ALA A 407 -7.34 26.62 -23.98
C ALA A 407 -6.62 27.19 -25.22
N GLY A 408 -7.39 27.56 -26.24
CA GLY A 408 -6.96 28.56 -27.20
C GLY A 408 -7.03 29.93 -26.53
N ASN A 409 -5.87 30.53 -26.28
CA ASN A 409 -5.66 31.97 -26.03
C ASN A 409 -6.24 32.63 -24.76
N TYR A 410 -6.60 31.89 -23.70
CA TYR A 410 -6.90 32.51 -22.40
C TYR A 410 -5.89 32.07 -21.33
N PRO A 411 -5.41 32.99 -20.47
CA PRO A 411 -4.57 32.63 -19.34
C PRO A 411 -5.45 31.81 -18.39
N VAL A 412 -5.31 30.49 -18.48
CA VAL A 412 -5.90 29.56 -17.53
C VAL A 412 -5.27 29.90 -16.19
N SER A 413 -6.05 30.56 -15.32
CA SER A 413 -5.73 30.70 -13.91
C SER A 413 -5.38 29.31 -13.38
N THR A 414 -4.12 29.14 -12.99
CA THR A 414 -3.43 27.93 -12.55
C THR A 414 -3.98 27.31 -11.25
N ALA A 415 -5.22 27.65 -10.86
CA ALA A 415 -5.78 27.35 -9.55
C ALA A 415 -6.95 26.35 -9.53
N GLN A 416 -7.48 25.90 -10.67
CA GLN A 416 -8.46 24.80 -10.71
C GLN A 416 -7.78 23.49 -11.13
N GLY A 417 -6.97 22.94 -10.23
CA GLY A 417 -6.29 21.66 -10.43
C GLY A 417 -7.28 20.52 -10.72
N TYR A 418 -6.91 19.68 -11.68
CA TYR A 418 -7.65 18.46 -12.00
C TYR A 418 -7.87 17.61 -10.75
N ASN A 419 -9.14 17.28 -10.44
CA ASN A 419 -9.48 16.51 -9.25
C ASN A 419 -9.20 15.02 -9.49
N ILE A 420 -7.91 14.64 -9.52
CA ILE A 420 -7.46 13.27 -9.73
C ILE A 420 -7.69 12.44 -8.47
N ASN A 421 -8.49 11.38 -8.59
CA ASN A 421 -8.69 10.43 -7.50
C ASN A 421 -7.48 9.49 -7.38
N ARG A 422 -6.48 9.94 -6.60
CA ARG A 422 -5.24 9.20 -6.30
C ARG A 422 -5.50 7.75 -5.88
N ARG A 423 -6.50 7.54 -5.04
CA ARG A 423 -6.84 6.23 -4.48
C ARG A 423 -7.33 5.24 -5.55
N LYS A 424 -8.10 5.73 -6.53
CA LYS A 424 -8.53 4.93 -7.67
C LYS A 424 -7.33 4.43 -8.48
N LEU A 425 -6.29 5.25 -8.66
CA LEU A 425 -5.08 4.88 -9.40
C LEU A 425 -4.28 3.74 -8.74
N THR A 426 -4.37 3.60 -7.42
CA THR A 426 -3.72 2.50 -6.69
C THR A 426 -4.60 1.28 -6.50
N GLU A 427 -5.88 1.49 -6.21
CA GLU A 427 -6.80 0.40 -5.90
C GLU A 427 -7.25 -0.32 -7.17
N LEU A 428 -7.51 0.38 -8.28
CA LEU A 428 -8.04 -0.24 -9.49
C LEU A 428 -7.10 -1.34 -10.05
N PRO A 429 -5.78 -1.11 -10.26
CA PRO A 429 -4.87 -2.19 -10.68
C PRO A 429 -4.80 -3.33 -9.67
N PHE A 430 -4.81 -3.01 -8.37
CA PHE A 430 -4.78 -4.00 -7.30
C PHE A 430 -6.00 -4.93 -7.33
N GLN A 431 -7.21 -4.37 -7.43
CA GLN A 431 -8.43 -5.14 -7.48
C GLN A 431 -8.51 -6.03 -8.74
N HIS A 432 -7.98 -5.57 -9.87
CA HIS A 432 -7.89 -6.39 -11.08
C HIS A 432 -6.93 -7.57 -10.92
N VAL A 433 -5.75 -7.34 -10.35
CA VAL A 433 -4.79 -8.42 -10.07
C VAL A 433 -5.40 -9.46 -9.12
N LYS A 434 -6.11 -9.01 -8.07
CA LYS A 434 -6.77 -9.93 -7.13
C LYS A 434 -7.95 -10.70 -7.73
N MET A 435 -8.61 -10.17 -8.75
CA MET A 435 -9.62 -10.93 -9.53
C MET A 435 -9.00 -11.98 -10.48
N GLY A 436 -7.72 -11.84 -10.81
CA GLY A 436 -7.02 -12.72 -11.74
C GLY A 436 -7.60 -12.67 -13.17
N SER A 437 -7.56 -13.82 -13.84
CA SER A 437 -7.86 -14.00 -15.26
C SER A 437 -9.27 -13.54 -15.66
N SER A 438 -10.24 -13.66 -14.74
CA SER A 438 -11.63 -13.23 -14.94
C SER A 438 -11.78 -11.74 -15.25
N SER A 439 -10.77 -10.92 -14.90
CA SER A 439 -10.82 -9.47 -15.08
C SER A 439 -9.96 -8.93 -16.22
N ILE A 440 -9.24 -9.78 -16.97
CA ILE A 440 -8.25 -9.36 -18.00
C ILE A 440 -8.86 -8.36 -18.99
N ARG A 441 -10.01 -8.67 -19.59
CA ARG A 441 -10.67 -7.79 -20.57
C ARG A 441 -11.02 -6.42 -19.97
N SER A 442 -11.46 -6.41 -18.71
CA SER A 442 -11.81 -5.18 -17.98
C SER A 442 -10.55 -4.40 -17.57
N LEU A 443 -9.46 -5.09 -17.21
CA LEU A 443 -8.16 -4.50 -16.92
C LEU A 443 -7.59 -3.81 -18.16
N LEU A 444 -7.59 -4.50 -19.31
CA LEU A 444 -7.12 -3.92 -20.56
C LEU A 444 -7.93 -2.66 -20.90
N ALA A 445 -9.26 -2.73 -20.82
CA ALA A 445 -10.12 -1.60 -21.13
C ALA A 445 -10.01 -0.42 -20.14
N ASN A 446 -9.85 -0.67 -18.84
CA ASN A 446 -9.91 0.38 -17.80
C ASN A 446 -8.54 0.96 -17.42
N ILE A 447 -7.44 0.23 -17.71
CA ILE A 447 -6.08 0.59 -17.29
C ILE A 447 -5.18 0.76 -18.52
N ILE A 448 -5.01 -0.31 -19.31
CA ILE A 448 -3.97 -0.36 -20.37
C ILE A 448 -4.36 0.48 -21.59
N CYS A 449 -5.60 0.33 -22.05
CA CYS A 449 -6.15 1.06 -23.20
C CYS A 449 -6.93 2.31 -22.77
N SER A 450 -6.80 2.74 -21.51
CA SER A 450 -7.56 3.85 -20.92
C SER A 450 -6.71 5.10 -20.85
N VAL A 451 -6.87 5.99 -21.82
CA VAL A 451 -6.13 7.26 -21.86
C VAL A 451 -6.42 8.11 -20.63
N ASP A 452 -7.64 8.06 -20.09
CA ASP A 452 -8.00 8.72 -18.83
C ASP A 452 -7.13 8.21 -17.66
N PHE A 453 -6.90 6.89 -17.56
CA PHE A 453 -6.07 6.30 -16.51
C PHE A 453 -4.59 6.65 -16.71
N LEU A 454 -4.07 6.43 -17.92
CA LEU A 454 -2.67 6.68 -18.27
C LEU A 454 -2.30 8.15 -18.02
N TYR A 455 -3.09 9.08 -18.56
CA TYR A 455 -2.89 10.51 -18.39
C TYR A 455 -2.94 10.91 -16.92
N ALA A 456 -3.96 10.47 -16.19
CA ALA A 456 -4.11 10.88 -14.81
C ALA A 456 -3.00 10.33 -13.89
N LYS A 457 -2.45 9.16 -14.21
CA LYS A 457 -1.29 8.63 -13.48
C LYS A 457 -0.05 9.49 -13.76
N LEU A 458 0.21 9.83 -15.03
CA LEU A 458 1.30 10.74 -15.42
C LEU A 458 1.15 12.13 -14.79
N GLU A 459 -0.04 12.70 -14.84
CA GLU A 459 -0.31 14.03 -14.30
C GLU A 459 -0.17 14.08 -12.79
N LEU A 460 -0.54 13.00 -12.10
CA LEU A 460 -0.43 12.90 -10.64
C LEU A 460 1.01 12.80 -10.15
N THR A 461 1.79 11.91 -10.77
CA THR A 461 3.14 11.58 -10.28
C THR A 461 4.21 12.42 -10.96
N LYS A 462 3.89 13.04 -12.10
CA LYS A 462 4.84 13.68 -13.00
C LYS A 462 6.03 12.78 -13.34
N SER A 463 5.82 11.46 -13.28
CA SER A 463 6.84 10.45 -13.51
C SER A 463 6.22 9.27 -14.26
N PRO A 464 6.66 9.01 -15.51
CA PRO A 464 6.28 7.83 -16.28
C PRO A 464 6.62 6.51 -15.59
N ASN A 465 7.66 6.49 -14.76
CA ASN A 465 8.06 5.29 -14.02
C ASN A 465 6.94 4.73 -13.13
N GLU A 466 6.20 5.61 -12.46
CA GLU A 466 5.04 5.22 -11.63
C GLU A 466 3.89 4.61 -12.44
N LEU A 467 3.70 5.09 -13.67
CA LEU A 467 2.74 4.50 -14.61
C LEU A 467 3.22 3.12 -15.08
N LEU A 468 4.47 3.02 -15.54
CA LEU A 468 5.08 1.77 -15.98
C LEU A 468 5.05 0.73 -14.86
N ALA A 469 5.41 1.10 -13.63
CA ALA A 469 5.36 0.20 -12.47
C ALA A 469 3.95 -0.33 -12.20
N SER A 470 2.92 0.51 -12.37
CA SER A 470 1.52 0.09 -12.22
C SER A 470 1.09 -0.91 -13.32
N ILE A 471 1.59 -0.73 -14.55
CA ILE A 471 1.36 -1.67 -15.67
C ILE A 471 2.14 -2.97 -15.44
N TYR A 472 3.39 -2.88 -14.96
CA TYR A 472 4.19 -4.05 -14.58
C TYR A 472 3.54 -4.86 -13.46
N PHE A 473 2.94 -4.19 -12.48
CA PHE A 473 2.18 -4.84 -11.41
C PHE A 473 1.03 -5.69 -11.96
N CYS A 474 0.38 -5.29 -13.05
CA CYS A 474 -0.67 -6.08 -13.71
C CYS A 474 -0.15 -7.42 -14.28
N ARG A 475 1.16 -7.57 -14.56
CA ARG A 475 1.76 -8.84 -15.01
C ARG A 475 1.85 -9.92 -13.93
N LEU A 476 1.43 -9.62 -12.71
CA LEU A 476 1.19 -10.65 -11.70
C LEU A 476 0.12 -11.66 -12.16
N ILE A 477 -0.80 -11.24 -13.04
CA ILE A 477 -1.70 -12.15 -13.75
C ILE A 477 -0.87 -12.94 -14.79
N PRO A 478 -0.74 -14.27 -14.67
CA PRO A 478 0.14 -15.07 -15.53
C PRO A 478 -0.06 -14.86 -17.02
N GLU A 479 -1.31 -14.75 -17.47
CA GLU A 479 -1.69 -14.55 -18.87
C GLU A 479 -1.25 -13.20 -19.44
N LEU A 480 -0.94 -12.23 -18.57
CA LEU A 480 -0.46 -10.90 -18.98
C LEU A 480 1.07 -10.80 -19.06
N ARG A 481 1.83 -11.81 -18.65
CA ARG A 481 3.30 -11.77 -18.63
C ARG A 481 3.91 -11.65 -20.03
N SER A 482 3.29 -12.30 -21.02
CA SER A 482 3.70 -12.33 -22.42
C SER A 482 2.59 -11.82 -23.35
N HIS A 483 1.73 -10.93 -22.85
CA HIS A 483 0.62 -10.42 -23.65
C HIS A 483 1.12 -9.33 -24.60
N PRO A 484 0.97 -9.49 -25.93
CA PRO A 484 1.65 -8.64 -26.92
C PRO A 484 1.24 -7.16 -26.81
N GLU A 485 -0.03 -6.87 -26.53
CA GLU A 485 -0.50 -5.50 -26.33
C GLU A 485 0.12 -4.82 -25.09
N MET A 486 0.41 -5.59 -24.03
CA MET A 486 1.06 -5.08 -22.83
C MET A 486 2.53 -4.78 -23.10
N ASP A 487 3.24 -5.66 -23.82
CA ASP A 487 4.63 -5.44 -24.23
C ASP A 487 4.75 -4.20 -25.13
N MET A 488 3.84 -4.07 -26.11
CA MET A 488 3.79 -2.92 -26.99
C MET A 488 3.55 -1.61 -26.23
N MET A 489 2.57 -1.58 -25.32
CA MET A 489 2.26 -0.39 -24.52
C MET A 489 3.42 0.00 -23.60
N LEU A 490 4.06 -0.96 -22.93
CA LEU A 490 5.22 -0.69 -22.08
C LEU A 490 6.41 -0.16 -22.88
N LEU A 491 6.71 -0.76 -24.03
CA LEU A 491 7.79 -0.30 -24.91
C LEU A 491 7.52 1.14 -25.38
N LEU A 492 6.30 1.42 -25.80
CA LEU A 492 5.89 2.74 -26.27
C LEU A 492 5.99 3.80 -25.17
N LEU A 493 5.43 3.54 -23.99
CA LEU A 493 5.48 4.47 -22.86
C LEU A 493 6.91 4.74 -22.37
N ARG A 494 7.81 3.75 -22.47
CA ARG A 494 9.24 3.94 -22.19
C ARG A 494 9.90 4.87 -23.19
N GLN A 495 9.68 4.64 -24.48
CA GLN A 495 10.22 5.51 -25.55
C GLN A 495 9.70 6.95 -25.47
N LEU A 496 8.51 7.13 -24.90
CA LEU A 496 7.87 8.43 -24.73
C LEU A 496 8.15 9.07 -23.36
N SER A 497 8.90 8.42 -22.48
CA SER A 497 9.02 8.82 -21.07
C SER A 497 9.46 10.29 -20.88
N GLU A 498 10.57 10.70 -21.49
CA GLU A 498 11.05 12.10 -21.42
C GLU A 498 10.00 13.10 -21.93
N ARG A 499 9.37 12.81 -23.07
CA ARG A 499 8.32 13.66 -23.66
C ARG A 499 7.09 13.75 -22.77
N LEU A 500 6.63 12.62 -22.22
CA LEU A 500 5.45 12.54 -21.37
C LEU A 500 5.69 13.11 -19.97
N GLN A 501 6.94 13.13 -19.50
CA GLN A 501 7.29 13.86 -18.29
C GLN A 501 7.17 15.36 -18.52
N ALA A 502 7.72 15.87 -19.63
CA ALA A 502 7.70 17.29 -19.95
C ALA A 502 6.28 17.79 -20.29
N ASP A 503 5.53 17.02 -21.07
CA ASP A 503 4.16 17.33 -21.48
C ASP A 503 3.26 16.09 -21.46
N PRO A 504 2.62 15.79 -20.30
CA PRO A 504 1.63 14.71 -20.20
C PRO A 504 0.42 14.89 -21.13
N ILE A 505 0.08 16.13 -21.53
CA ILE A 505 -1.10 16.43 -22.36
C ILE A 505 -0.92 15.88 -23.78
N SER A 506 0.33 15.71 -24.23
CA SER A 506 0.66 15.11 -25.53
C SER A 506 0.31 13.62 -25.64
N LEU A 507 0.03 12.93 -24.52
CA LEU A 507 -0.21 11.49 -24.48
C LEU A 507 -1.23 10.99 -25.53
N PRO A 508 -2.44 11.55 -25.66
CA PRO A 508 -3.42 11.04 -26.62
C PRO A 508 -2.91 11.15 -28.06
N ALA A 509 -2.22 12.25 -28.41
CA ALA A 509 -1.69 12.48 -29.74
C ALA A 509 -0.54 11.52 -30.07
N GLU A 510 0.40 11.34 -29.14
CA GLU A 510 1.52 10.39 -29.32
C GLU A 510 1.02 8.94 -29.44
N LEU A 511 0.03 8.54 -28.64
CA LEU A 511 -0.57 7.20 -28.75
C LEU A 511 -1.34 7.02 -30.07
N ALA A 512 -2.17 8.00 -30.48
CA ALA A 512 -2.92 7.93 -31.74
C ALA A 512 -2.00 7.88 -32.96
N GLY A 513 -0.96 8.72 -33.00
CA GLY A 513 -0.02 8.75 -34.13
C GLY A 513 0.79 7.47 -34.30
N ARG A 514 1.08 6.77 -33.19
CA ARG A 514 1.91 5.56 -33.20
C ARG A 514 1.13 4.26 -33.25
N LEU A 515 -0.08 4.21 -32.68
CA LEU A 515 -0.92 3.01 -32.63
C LEU A 515 -2.13 3.06 -33.57
N GLY A 516 -2.43 4.22 -34.17
CA GLY A 516 -3.62 4.41 -35.01
C GLY A 516 -3.67 3.48 -36.23
N HIS A 517 -2.51 3.09 -36.77
CA HIS A 517 -2.43 2.14 -37.89
C HIS A 517 -2.85 0.70 -37.51
N LEU A 518 -2.92 0.38 -36.21
CA LEU A 518 -3.39 -0.91 -35.70
C LEU A 518 -4.92 -0.96 -35.57
N ALA A 519 -5.60 0.16 -35.76
CA ALA A 519 -7.06 0.21 -35.82
C ALA A 519 -7.51 -0.19 -37.22
N GLY A 520 -8.04 -1.40 -37.36
CA GLY A 520 -8.50 -1.96 -38.63
C GLY A 520 -7.62 -3.03 -39.24
N SER A 521 -6.55 -3.47 -38.56
CA SER A 521 -5.89 -4.74 -38.90
C SER A 521 -6.83 -5.92 -38.64
N ASP A 522 -6.84 -6.93 -39.53
CA ASP A 522 -7.69 -8.13 -39.43
C ASP A 522 -7.51 -8.88 -38.10
N ASP A 523 -6.31 -8.77 -37.52
CA ASP A 523 -6.07 -9.07 -36.11
C ASP A 523 -6.67 -7.95 -35.27
N ASN A 524 -7.91 -8.16 -34.80
CA ASN A 524 -8.68 -7.30 -33.89
C ASN A 524 -7.86 -6.84 -32.65
N SER A 525 -6.93 -5.91 -32.82
CA SER A 525 -6.16 -5.37 -31.71
C SER A 525 -7.11 -4.59 -30.83
N LEU A 526 -7.39 -5.14 -29.65
CA LEU A 526 -8.17 -4.49 -28.61
C LEU A 526 -7.49 -3.15 -28.27
N LEU A 527 -6.16 -3.14 -28.33
CA LEU A 527 -5.32 -1.96 -28.18
C LEU A 527 -5.67 -0.83 -29.16
N GLY A 528 -5.57 -1.05 -30.47
CA GLY A 528 -5.81 0.01 -31.46
C GLY A 528 -7.25 0.53 -31.39
N THR A 529 -8.22 -0.36 -31.36
CA THR A 529 -9.64 0.02 -31.39
C THR A 529 -10.10 0.66 -30.08
N GLN A 530 -9.81 0.07 -28.92
CA GLN A 530 -10.28 0.62 -27.64
C GLN A 530 -9.53 1.89 -27.24
N LEU A 531 -8.25 2.01 -27.58
CA LEU A 531 -7.47 3.20 -27.26
C LEU A 531 -7.95 4.38 -28.09
N LEU A 532 -8.18 4.22 -29.39
CA LEU A 532 -8.79 5.28 -30.21
C LEU A 532 -10.19 5.65 -29.71
N LEU A 533 -11.03 4.67 -29.36
CA LEU A 533 -12.33 4.95 -28.74
C LEU A 533 -12.20 5.69 -27.40
N SER A 534 -11.16 5.42 -26.62
CA SER A 534 -10.86 6.16 -25.38
C SER A 534 -10.46 7.60 -25.69
N ILE A 535 -9.69 7.84 -26.76
CA ILE A 535 -9.29 9.18 -27.22
C ILE A 535 -10.51 9.94 -27.75
N ASP A 536 -11.32 9.32 -28.60
CA ASP A 536 -12.53 9.94 -29.17
C ASP A 536 -13.52 10.33 -28.06
N ARG A 537 -13.73 9.45 -27.07
CA ARG A 537 -14.57 9.77 -25.90
C ARG A 537 -14.05 10.97 -25.12
N LEU A 538 -12.72 11.13 -25.06
CA LEU A 538 -12.09 12.24 -24.38
C LEU A 538 -12.30 13.55 -25.15
N ILE A 539 -12.15 13.51 -26.47
CA ILE A 539 -12.42 14.62 -27.39
C ILE A 539 -13.90 15.01 -27.33
N LEU A 540 -14.83 14.05 -27.48
CA LEU A 540 -16.28 14.30 -27.46
C LEU A 540 -16.77 14.86 -26.12
N LYS A 541 -16.21 14.41 -24.99
CA LYS A 541 -16.55 14.96 -23.66
C LYS A 541 -16.08 16.41 -23.47
N SER A 542 -15.10 16.88 -24.25
CA SER A 542 -14.62 18.27 -24.22
C SER A 542 -15.55 19.19 -25.03
N SER A 543 -16.04 18.74 -26.19
CA SER A 543 -16.86 19.54 -27.12
C SER A 543 -18.34 19.73 -26.71
N VAL A 544 -18.89 18.91 -25.81
CA VAL A 544 -20.31 18.98 -25.36
C VAL A 544 -20.63 20.24 -24.50
N LYS A 545 -19.66 21.07 -24.14
CA LYS A 545 -19.92 22.37 -23.46
C LYS A 545 -20.06 23.59 -24.39
N TYR A 546 -19.97 23.40 -25.71
CA TYR A 546 -20.06 24.49 -26.70
C TYR A 546 -21.27 24.40 -27.65
N LEU A 547 -22.37 23.80 -27.20
CA LEU A 547 -23.66 24.10 -27.83
C LEU A 547 -24.20 25.38 -27.18
N PRO A 548 -24.34 26.51 -27.90
CA PRO A 548 -24.95 27.70 -27.35
C PRO A 548 -26.39 27.36 -26.97
N ASN A 549 -26.71 27.50 -25.69
CA ASN A 549 -28.08 27.63 -25.23
C ASN A 549 -28.62 28.98 -25.75
N SER A 550 -28.98 29.03 -27.02
CA SER A 550 -29.79 30.09 -27.60
C SER A 550 -30.21 29.68 -29.01
N ILE A 551 -31.39 29.09 -29.15
CA ILE A 551 -32.47 29.63 -30.00
C ILE A 551 -33.76 29.34 -29.21
N PRO A 552 -34.42 30.34 -28.61
CA PRO A 552 -35.81 30.18 -28.21
C PRO A 552 -36.69 30.16 -29.47
N ALA A 553 -37.64 29.24 -29.53
CA ALA A 553 -38.84 29.38 -30.35
C ALA A 553 -39.96 29.93 -29.46
#